data_AF-A0A6V6ZRE7-F1
#
_entry.id   AF-A0A6V6ZRE7-F1
#
_cell.length_a   1.000
_cell.length_b   1.000
_cell.length_c   1.000
_cell.angle_alpha   90.00
_cell.angle_beta   90.00
_cell.angle_gamma   90.00
#
_symmetry.space_group_name_H-M   'P 1'
#
loop_
_entity.id
_entity.type
_entity.pdbx_description
1 polymer ?
#
loop_
_entity_poly.entity_id
_entity_poly.type
_entity_poly.pdbx_seq_one_letter_code
_entity_poly.pdbx_strand_id
1 'polypeptide(L)'
;MALPKFPITEAEIDRLVAVFYARVRVHPLLGPIFMDAVGPSDAAWREHEDRIASFWRNAIGLDRSFSGNPMLKHLANSDVQPELFPVWLELFRTTAAEVLPGEAAAGISALADRIGRSLSMGLVQFRQRESAPPKLGSLA
;
A
#
# COMPACT_ATOMS: atom_id res chain seq x y z
N MET A 1 25.03 -9.38 -3.16
CA MET A 1 23.55 -9.26 -3.04
C MET A 1 23.26 -8.43 -1.80
N ALA A 2 22.37 -7.43 -1.88
CA ALA A 2 21.94 -6.72 -0.68
C ALA A 2 21.09 -7.69 0.16
N LEU A 3 21.36 -7.75 1.47
CA LEU A 3 20.53 -8.55 2.38
C LEU A 3 19.20 -7.81 2.60
N PRO A 4 18.08 -8.53 2.71
CA PRO A 4 16.82 -7.92 3.07
C PRO A 4 16.93 -7.26 4.45
N LYS A 5 16.14 -6.23 4.68
CA LYS A 5 16.13 -5.46 5.95
C LYS A 5 15.77 -6.31 7.18
N PHE A 6 15.19 -7.49 6.98
CA PHE A 6 14.80 -8.50 7.97
C PHE A 6 14.63 -9.85 7.25
N PRO A 7 14.69 -11.01 7.93
CA PRO A 7 14.62 -12.32 7.29
C PRO A 7 13.21 -12.60 6.75
N ILE A 8 13.03 -12.44 5.45
CA ILE A 8 11.80 -12.77 4.71
C ILE A 8 12.17 -13.20 3.29
N THR A 9 11.46 -14.19 2.76
CA THR A 9 11.64 -14.73 1.41
C THR A 9 10.62 -14.15 0.43
N GLU A 10 10.88 -14.31 -0.88
CA GLU A 10 9.95 -13.89 -1.92
C GLU A 10 8.61 -14.63 -1.84
N ALA A 11 8.65 -15.95 -1.62
CA ALA A 11 7.45 -16.78 -1.49
C ALA A 11 6.60 -16.41 -0.27
N GLU A 12 7.22 -15.97 0.83
CA GLU A 12 6.51 -15.44 2.01
C GLU A 12 5.81 -14.13 1.71
N ILE A 13 6.42 -13.25 0.90
CA ILE A 13 5.80 -12.00 0.46
C ILE A 13 4.61 -12.29 -0.45
N ASP A 14 4.76 -13.19 -1.42
CA ASP A 14 3.67 -13.58 -2.33
C ASP A 14 2.50 -14.16 -1.54
N ARG A 15 2.77 -15.03 -0.56
CA ARG A 15 1.75 -15.59 0.33
C ARG A 15 1.06 -14.51 1.17
N LEU A 16 1.82 -13.61 1.77
CA LEU A 16 1.26 -12.50 2.55
C LEU A 16 0.33 -11.64 1.69
N VAL A 17 0.78 -11.24 0.50
CA VAL A 17 0.01 -10.40 -0.43
C VAL A 17 -1.28 -11.11 -0.85
N ALA A 18 -1.21 -12.38 -1.26
CA ALA A 18 -2.39 -13.14 -1.67
C ALA A 18 -3.43 -13.26 -0.54
N VAL A 19 -3.01 -13.62 0.69
CA VAL A 19 -3.92 -13.74 1.84
C VAL A 19 -4.49 -12.38 2.23
N PHE A 20 -3.65 -11.33 2.19
CA PHE A 20 -4.07 -9.98 2.51
C PHE A 20 -5.13 -9.46 1.54
N TYR A 21 -4.93 -9.61 0.24
CA TYR A 21 -5.90 -9.14 -0.75
C TYR A 21 -7.17 -9.98 -0.83
N ALA A 22 -7.10 -11.28 -0.53
CA ALA A 22 -8.30 -12.09 -0.31
C ALA A 22 -9.19 -11.50 0.79
N ARG A 23 -8.60 -10.93 1.85
CA ARG A 23 -9.34 -10.26 2.94
C ARG A 23 -9.82 -8.88 2.53
N VAL A 24 -8.97 -8.09 1.86
CA VAL A 24 -9.35 -6.76 1.35
C VAL A 24 -10.58 -6.85 0.45
N ARG A 25 -10.64 -7.84 -0.45
CA ARG A 25 -11.75 -8.02 -1.41
C ARG A 25 -13.12 -8.17 -0.73
N VAL A 26 -13.17 -8.74 0.47
CA VAL A 26 -14.41 -8.96 1.23
C VAL A 26 -14.57 -7.97 2.40
N HIS A 27 -13.61 -7.07 2.62
CA HIS A 27 -13.66 -6.13 3.73
C HIS A 27 -14.71 -5.04 3.45
N PRO A 28 -15.63 -4.73 4.38
CA PRO A 28 -16.76 -3.83 4.12
C PRO A 28 -16.34 -2.40 3.73
N LEU A 29 -15.24 -1.89 4.30
CA LEU A 29 -14.75 -0.54 3.99
C LEU A 29 -13.73 -0.48 2.83
N LEU A 30 -12.91 -1.52 2.65
CA LEU A 30 -11.81 -1.50 1.69
C LEU A 30 -12.23 -2.14 0.36
N GLY A 31 -13.03 -3.21 0.44
CA GLY A 31 -13.48 -4.00 -0.71
C GLY A 31 -14.11 -3.15 -1.81
N PRO A 32 -15.07 -2.25 -1.53
CA PRO A 32 -15.67 -1.40 -2.55
C PRO A 32 -14.65 -0.52 -3.31
N ILE A 33 -13.66 0.03 -2.60
CA ILE A 33 -12.65 0.93 -3.17
C ILE A 33 -11.71 0.16 -4.10
N PHE A 34 -11.27 -1.02 -3.68
CA PHE A 34 -10.44 -1.88 -4.52
C PHE A 34 -11.25 -2.50 -5.67
N MET A 35 -12.53 -2.80 -5.48
CA MET A 35 -13.39 -3.30 -6.54
C MET A 35 -13.56 -2.28 -7.65
N ASP A 36 -13.74 -1.00 -7.32
CA ASP A 36 -13.79 0.09 -8.29
C ASP A 36 -12.43 0.27 -9.01
N ALA A 37 -11.33 0.25 -8.26
CA ALA A 37 -9.99 0.50 -8.81
C ALA A 37 -9.38 -0.67 -9.59
N VAL A 38 -9.64 -1.92 -9.20
CA VAL A 38 -9.05 -3.15 -9.78
C VAL A 38 -10.04 -3.85 -10.69
N GLY A 39 -11.35 -3.74 -10.42
CA GLY A 39 -12.40 -4.41 -11.16
C GLY A 39 -12.77 -5.80 -10.59
N PRO A 40 -13.74 -6.49 -11.23
CA PRO A 40 -14.32 -7.72 -10.69
C PRO A 40 -13.56 -9.00 -11.06
N SER A 41 -12.66 -8.96 -12.06
CA SER A 41 -12.07 -10.16 -12.64
C SER A 41 -10.86 -10.67 -11.85
N ASP A 42 -10.76 -11.99 -11.67
CA ASP A 42 -9.61 -12.57 -10.97
C ASP A 42 -8.27 -12.33 -11.70
N ALA A 43 -8.29 -12.08 -13.01
CA ALA A 43 -7.10 -11.72 -13.76
C ALA A 43 -6.56 -10.34 -13.35
N ALA A 44 -7.44 -9.35 -13.20
CA ALA A 44 -7.06 -8.02 -12.74
C ALA A 44 -6.56 -8.03 -11.29
N TRP A 45 -7.18 -8.87 -10.44
CA TRP A 45 -6.71 -9.07 -9.06
C TRP A 45 -5.32 -9.72 -9.01
N ARG A 46 -5.05 -10.75 -9.82
CA ARG A 46 -3.71 -11.33 -9.93
C ARG A 46 -2.66 -10.30 -10.37
N GLU A 47 -2.96 -9.49 -11.39
CA GLU A 47 -2.05 -8.42 -11.83
C GLU A 47 -1.78 -7.39 -10.72
N HIS A 48 -2.83 -7.02 -9.97
CA HIS A 48 -2.69 -6.13 -8.82
C HIS A 48 -1.80 -6.74 -7.74
N GLU A 49 -2.06 -7.98 -7.34
CA GLU A 49 -1.28 -8.71 -6.34
C GLU A 49 0.19 -8.84 -6.77
N ASP A 50 0.48 -9.25 -8.00
CA ASP A 50 1.83 -9.36 -8.54
C ASP A 50 2.59 -8.02 -8.47
N ARG A 51 1.92 -6.92 -8.83
CA ARG A 51 2.47 -5.57 -8.75
C ARG A 51 2.81 -5.17 -7.32
N ILE A 52 1.95 -5.51 -6.36
CA ILE A 52 2.15 -5.16 -4.94
C ILE A 52 3.20 -6.06 -4.29
N ALA A 53 3.30 -7.33 -4.70
CA ALA A 53 4.37 -8.21 -4.28
C ALA A 53 5.74 -7.71 -4.77
N SER A 54 5.83 -7.27 -6.04
CA SER A 54 7.02 -6.60 -6.59
C SER A 54 7.38 -5.33 -5.81
N PHE A 55 6.38 -4.50 -5.46
CA PHE A 55 6.59 -3.33 -4.60
C PHE A 55 7.23 -3.69 -3.26
N TRP A 56 6.71 -4.71 -2.55
CA TRP A 56 7.25 -5.11 -1.26
C TRP A 56 8.66 -5.69 -1.37
N ARG A 57 8.91 -6.58 -2.34
CA ARG A 57 10.26 -7.11 -2.63
C ARG A 57 11.26 -5.99 -2.88
N ASN A 58 10.86 -4.95 -3.62
CA ASN A 58 11.68 -3.77 -3.84
C ASN A 58 11.93 -2.97 -2.55
N ALA A 59 10.89 -2.70 -1.77
CA ALA A 59 10.97 -1.87 -0.57
C ALA A 59 11.89 -2.46 0.51
N ILE A 60 12.01 -3.79 0.58
CA ILE A 60 12.90 -4.49 1.51
C ILE A 60 14.29 -4.79 0.94
N GLY A 61 14.51 -4.57 -0.36
CA GLY A 61 15.80 -4.71 -1.03
C GLY A 61 16.09 -6.09 -1.64
N LEU A 62 15.07 -6.96 -1.78
CA LEU A 62 15.22 -8.26 -2.47
C LEU A 62 15.27 -8.09 -4.00
N ASP A 63 14.58 -7.08 -4.52
CA ASP A 63 14.41 -6.87 -5.96
C ASP A 63 14.52 -5.37 -6.30
N ARG A 64 14.73 -5.05 -7.58
CA ARG A 64 14.67 -3.70 -8.14
C ARG A 64 13.67 -3.56 -9.30
N SER A 65 12.82 -4.57 -9.54
CA SER A 65 11.87 -4.61 -10.67
C SER A 65 10.71 -3.63 -10.54
N PHE A 66 10.31 -3.25 -9.33
CA PHE A 66 9.17 -2.34 -9.15
C PHE A 66 9.47 -0.96 -9.74
N SER A 67 8.60 -0.52 -10.64
CA SER A 67 8.58 0.83 -11.18
C SER A 67 7.20 1.46 -11.00
N GLY A 68 7.17 2.67 -10.43
CA GLY A 68 5.94 3.43 -10.22
C GLY A 68 6.06 4.42 -9.07
N ASN A 69 5.04 5.27 -8.96
CA ASN A 69 4.92 6.23 -7.89
C ASN A 69 3.63 5.94 -7.09
N PRO A 70 3.75 5.25 -5.93
CA PRO A 70 2.59 4.93 -5.10
C PRO A 70 1.78 6.16 -4.74
N MET A 71 2.41 7.28 -4.38
CA MET A 71 1.71 8.52 -4.01
C MET A 71 0.79 9.01 -5.13
N LEU A 72 1.27 9.06 -6.38
CA LEU A 72 0.44 9.50 -7.51
C LEU A 72 -0.77 8.59 -7.73
N LYS A 73 -0.64 7.27 -7.52
CA LYS A 73 -1.77 6.34 -7.65
C LYS A 73 -2.82 6.54 -6.56
N HIS A 74 -2.41 6.82 -5.32
CA HIS A 74 -3.35 7.08 -4.23
C HIS A 74 -4.00 8.46 -4.34
N LEU A 75 -3.30 9.46 -4.90
CA LEU A 75 -3.90 10.78 -5.19
C LEU A 75 -4.91 10.74 -6.34
N ALA A 76 -4.67 9.91 -7.36
CA ALA A 76 -5.53 9.80 -8.53
C ALA A 76 -6.89 9.14 -8.24
N ASN A 77 -7.06 8.50 -7.08
CA ASN A 77 -8.34 7.93 -6.64
C ASN A 77 -8.87 8.76 -5.46
N SER A 78 -9.95 9.51 -5.68
CA SER A 78 -10.57 10.35 -4.66
C SER A 78 -11.16 9.55 -3.50
N ASP A 79 -11.53 8.29 -3.69
CA ASP A 79 -12.15 7.45 -2.67
C ASP A 79 -11.12 6.90 -1.67
N VAL A 80 -9.82 6.98 -2.02
CA VAL A 80 -8.74 6.73 -1.07
C VAL A 80 -8.66 7.91 -0.10
N GLN A 81 -9.27 7.73 1.07
CA GLN A 81 -9.26 8.69 2.16
C GLN A 81 -8.18 8.39 3.21
N PRO A 82 -7.56 9.42 3.82
CA PRO A 82 -6.54 9.25 4.87
C PRO A 82 -6.98 8.31 6.02
N GLU A 83 -8.26 8.32 6.36
CA GLU A 83 -8.89 7.57 7.45
C GLU A 83 -8.94 6.05 7.18
N LEU A 84 -8.76 5.63 5.92
CA LEU A 84 -8.73 4.21 5.56
C LEU A 84 -7.36 3.57 5.77
N PHE A 85 -6.29 4.37 5.87
CA PHE A 85 -4.94 3.85 6.07
C PHE A 85 -4.81 3.07 7.40
N PRO A 86 -5.31 3.55 8.55
CA PRO A 86 -5.32 2.75 9.78
C PRO A 86 -5.99 1.38 9.61
N VAL A 87 -7.14 1.33 8.93
CA VAL A 87 -7.88 0.08 8.66
C VAL A 87 -7.07 -0.89 7.79
N TRP A 88 -6.51 -0.37 6.69
CA TRP A 88 -5.65 -1.15 5.80
C TRP A 88 -4.41 -1.69 6.54
N LEU A 89 -3.76 -0.84 7.34
CA LEU A 89 -2.55 -1.20 8.10
C LEU A 89 -2.85 -2.23 9.18
N GLU A 90 -3.97 -2.11 9.89
CA GLU A 90 -4.39 -3.11 10.87
C GLU A 90 -4.63 -4.47 10.21
N LEU A 91 -5.38 -4.51 9.10
CA LEU A 91 -5.61 -5.74 8.36
C LEU A 91 -4.30 -6.36 7.85
N PHE A 92 -3.35 -5.53 7.40
CA PHE A 92 -2.04 -5.98 6.94
C PHE A 92 -1.22 -6.58 8.08
N ARG A 93 -1.14 -5.91 9.23
CA ARG A 93 -0.43 -6.40 10.43
C ARG A 93 -1.00 -7.73 10.92
N THR A 94 -2.32 -7.83 11.02
CA THR A 94 -3.00 -9.08 11.42
C THR A 94 -2.66 -10.21 10.46
N THR A 95 -2.69 -9.93 9.15
CA THR A 95 -2.35 -10.93 8.14
C THR A 95 -0.87 -11.34 8.23
N ALA A 96 0.04 -10.39 8.38
CA ALA A 96 1.46 -10.67 8.53
C ALA A 96 1.75 -11.55 9.78
N ALA A 97 1.13 -11.23 10.92
CA ALA A 97 1.30 -11.99 12.15
C ALA A 97 0.82 -13.45 12.04
N GLU A 98 -0.16 -13.73 11.20
CA GLU A 98 -0.73 -15.07 11.02
C GLU A 98 0.04 -15.93 10.01
N VAL A 99 0.63 -15.32 8.98
CA VAL A 99 1.21 -16.07 7.85
C VAL A 99 2.74 -16.06 7.82
N LEU A 100 3.40 -15.28 8.67
CA LEU A 100 4.85 -15.13 8.71
C LEU A 100 5.45 -15.47 10.08
N PRO A 101 6.74 -15.86 10.12
CA PRO A 101 7.51 -15.90 11.36
C PRO A 101 7.54 -14.53 12.07
N GLY A 102 7.63 -14.52 13.40
CA GLY A 102 7.49 -13.30 14.20
C GLY A 102 8.43 -12.15 13.81
N GLU A 103 9.69 -12.44 13.49
CA GLU A 103 10.65 -11.40 13.06
C GLU A 103 10.28 -10.81 11.69
N ALA A 104 9.90 -11.67 10.74
CA ALA A 104 9.45 -11.26 9.41
C ALA A 104 8.17 -10.42 9.49
N ALA A 105 7.19 -10.88 10.28
CA ALA A 105 5.92 -10.21 10.52
C ALA A 105 6.13 -8.81 11.13
N ALA A 106 6.98 -8.69 12.16
CA ALA A 106 7.29 -7.42 12.80
C ALA A 106 8.01 -6.47 11.84
N GLY A 107 8.99 -6.96 11.08
CA GLY A 107 9.75 -6.17 10.12
C GLY A 107 8.89 -5.59 9.01
N ILE A 108 8.08 -6.43 8.35
CA ILE A 108 7.23 -5.98 7.24
C ILE A 108 6.11 -5.06 7.72
N SER A 109 5.54 -5.33 8.89
CA SER A 109 4.52 -4.49 9.53
C SER A 109 5.06 -3.08 9.84
N ALA A 110 6.24 -2.99 10.45
CA ALA A 110 6.86 -1.70 10.77
C ALA A 110 7.22 -0.90 9.51
N LEU A 111 7.62 -1.58 8.43
CA LEU A 111 7.83 -0.95 7.13
C LEU A 111 6.52 -0.44 6.53
N ALA A 112 5.47 -1.25 6.54
CA ALA A 112 4.15 -0.89 6.03
C ALA A 112 3.57 0.32 6.77
N ASP A 113 3.66 0.33 8.09
CA ASP A 113 3.26 1.44 8.94
C ASP A 113 3.97 2.75 8.57
N ARG A 114 5.29 2.70 8.32
CA ARG A 114 6.07 3.89 7.92
C ARG A 114 5.62 4.43 6.57
N ILE A 115 5.48 3.54 5.58
CA ILE A 115 5.06 3.92 4.23
C ILE A 115 3.62 4.42 4.23
N GLY A 116 2.71 3.69 4.88
CA GLY A 116 1.28 4.04 4.97
C GLY A 116 1.06 5.39 5.64
N ARG A 117 1.75 5.68 6.77
CA ARG A 117 1.69 7.02 7.39
C ARG A 117 2.19 8.12 6.45
N SER A 118 3.30 7.87 5.74
CA SER A 118 3.82 8.85 4.79
C SER A 118 2.88 9.11 3.61
N LEU A 119 2.21 8.06 3.11
CA LEU A 119 1.20 8.19 2.06
C LEU A 119 -0.01 8.99 2.58
N SER A 120 -0.57 8.60 3.72
CA SER A 120 -1.71 9.28 4.35
C SER A 120 -1.44 10.78 4.58
N MET A 121 -0.29 11.12 5.18
CA MET A 121 0.11 12.52 5.37
C MET A 121 0.28 13.28 4.06
N GLY A 122 0.85 12.63 3.03
CA GLY A 122 0.98 13.26 1.72
C GLY A 122 -0.37 13.54 1.06
N LEU A 123 -1.34 12.62 1.14
CA LEU A 123 -2.69 12.84 0.64
C LEU A 123 -3.33 14.09 1.26
N VAL A 124 -3.23 14.24 2.58
CA VAL A 124 -3.74 15.42 3.30
C VAL A 124 -3.06 16.69 2.80
N GLN A 125 -1.73 16.70 2.71
CA GLN A 125 -0.97 17.88 2.30
C GLN A 125 -1.25 18.31 0.85
N PHE A 126 -1.36 17.35 -0.08
CA PHE A 126 -1.66 17.64 -1.48
C PHE A 126 -3.07 18.21 -1.63
N ARG A 127 -4.08 17.60 -0.98
CA ARG A 127 -5.46 18.07 -1.04
C ARG A 127 -5.64 19.45 -0.39
N GLN A 128 -4.93 19.73 0.71
CA GLN A 128 -4.91 21.07 1.31
C GLN A 128 -4.36 22.14 0.36
N ARG A 129 -3.29 21.83 -0.38
CA ARG A 129 -2.72 22.75 -1.38
C ARG A 129 -3.66 23.00 -2.57
N GLU A 130 -4.36 21.97 -3.02
CA GLU A 130 -5.36 22.08 -4.09
C GLU A 130 -6.58 22.93 -3.66
N SER A 131 -7.01 22.79 -2.40
CA SER A 131 -8.11 23.58 -1.83
C SER A 131 -7.73 25.01 -1.44
N ALA A 132 -6.45 25.35 -1.42
CA ALA A 132 -6.00 26.69 -1.06
C ALA A 132 -6.34 27.69 -2.18
N PRO A 133 -6.89 28.87 -1.86
CA PRO A 133 -7.19 29.87 -2.88
C PRO A 133 -5.91 30.24 -3.66
N PRO A 134 -5.99 30.43 -4.99
CA PRO A 134 -4.83 30.75 -5.79
C PRO A 134 -4.18 32.02 -5.24
N LYS A 135 -2.87 31.95 -4.99
CA LYS A 135 -2.09 33.15 -4.67
C LYS A 135 -2.00 33.99 -5.92
N LEU A 136 -2.95 34.91 -6.10
CA LEU A 136 -2.80 36.01 -7.03
C LEU A 136 -1.60 36.81 -6.53
N GLY A 137 -0.45 36.67 -7.19
CA GLY A 137 0.71 37.51 -6.91
C GLY A 137 0.25 38.96 -7.00
N SER A 138 0.52 39.75 -5.95
CA SER A 138 0.33 41.19 -6.00
C SER A 138 1.11 41.72 -7.19
N LEU A 139 0.38 42.13 -8.23
CA LEU A 139 0.89 43.04 -9.25
C LEU A 139 1.08 44.37 -8.54
N ALA A 140 2.30 44.61 -8.07
CA ALA A 140 2.79 45.91 -7.62
C ALA A 140 3.99 46.26 -8.50
#